data_AF-R5KRD1-F1
#
_entry.id   AF-R5KRD1-F1
#
_cell.length_a   1.000
_cell.length_b   1.000
_cell.length_c   1.000
_cell.angle_alpha   90.00
_cell.angle_beta   90.00
_cell.angle_gamma   90.00
#
_symmetry.space_group_name_H-M   'P 1'
#
loop_
_entity.id
_entity.type
_entity.pdbx_description
1 polymer ?
#
loop_
_entity_poly.entity_id
_entity_poly.type
_entity_poly.pdbx_seq_one_letter_code
_entity_poly.pdbx_strand_id
1 'polypeptide(L)'
;MWNKSDCNCEFIFESCIKDETEFKKKSFFAGYYTHLLTDRLYSRLISMPIEEEFGKYREHPGFSKLVKREWYDADFKFFAENKSPAFEDFKRYRAFKEAYPSIYKHGEIGKQMKYIVRFYKNKKPENVAFIYTNKQDFDHFVAKASEIILEEMHKNGMIKLFN
;
A
#
# COMPACT_ATOMS: atom_id res chain seq x y z
N MET A 1 -9.15 -18.56 2.19
CA MET A 1 -9.26 -17.07 2.18
C MET A 1 -7.87 -16.54 2.46
N TRP A 2 -7.21 -15.88 1.50
CA TRP A 2 -5.86 -15.34 1.72
C TRP A 2 -5.95 -14.26 2.79
N ASN A 3 -5.47 -14.56 4.00
CA ASN A 3 -5.34 -13.53 5.01
C ASN A 3 -4.20 -12.61 4.55
N LYS A 4 -4.46 -11.30 4.41
CA LYS A 4 -3.42 -10.35 3.99
C LYS A 4 -2.23 -10.32 4.94
N SER A 5 -2.37 -10.85 6.17
CA SER A 5 -1.27 -11.08 7.12
C SER A 5 -0.24 -12.11 6.67
N ASP A 6 -0.62 -13.00 5.74
CA ASP A 6 0.15 -14.19 5.34
C ASP A 6 0.96 -13.95 4.06
N CYS A 7 1.10 -12.68 3.68
CA CYS A 7 1.94 -12.34 2.54
C CYS A 7 3.39 -12.73 2.82
N ASN A 8 3.89 -13.70 2.05
CA ASN A 8 5.24 -14.21 2.16
C ASN A 8 6.24 -13.23 1.50
N CYS A 9 6.53 -12.14 2.21
CA CYS A 9 7.48 -11.13 1.77
C CYS A 9 8.89 -11.75 1.63
N GLU A 10 9.24 -12.70 2.50
CA GLU A 10 10.51 -13.44 2.46
C GLU A 10 10.69 -14.19 1.14
N PHE A 11 9.64 -14.85 0.64
CA PHE A 11 9.68 -15.52 -0.67
C PHE A 11 9.98 -14.53 -1.80
N ILE A 12 9.39 -13.34 -1.79
CA ILE A 12 9.66 -12.31 -2.80
C ILE A 12 11.11 -11.85 -2.72
N PHE A 13 11.63 -11.64 -1.51
CA PHE A 13 13.02 -11.24 -1.34
C PHE A 13 13.99 -12.31 -1.85
N GLU A 14 13.87 -13.54 -1.35
CA GLU A 14 14.78 -14.64 -1.70
C GLU A 14 14.66 -15.04 -3.18
N SER A 15 13.45 -15.08 -3.73
CA SER A 15 13.21 -15.62 -5.09
C SER A 15 13.27 -14.57 -6.20
N CYS A 16 13.10 -13.28 -5.88
CA CYS A 16 12.94 -12.23 -6.90
C CYS A 16 13.89 -11.04 -6.74
N ILE A 17 14.59 -10.89 -5.60
CA ILE A 17 15.41 -9.71 -5.31
C ILE A 17 16.87 -10.06 -5.06
N LYS A 18 17.15 -11.02 -4.17
CA LYS A 18 18.48 -11.29 -3.61
C LYS A 18 19.55 -11.42 -4.70
N ASP A 19 19.33 -12.34 -5.63
CA ASP A 19 20.27 -12.66 -6.71
C ASP A 19 19.87 -12.03 -8.07
N GLU A 20 18.84 -11.19 -8.10
CA GLU A 20 18.46 -10.48 -9.33
C GLU A 20 19.52 -9.42 -9.66
N THR A 21 19.96 -9.41 -10.92
CA THR A 21 21.03 -8.53 -11.42
C THR A 21 20.49 -7.48 -12.39
N GLU A 22 19.33 -7.72 -13.01
CA GLU A 22 18.69 -6.73 -13.86
C GLU A 22 18.04 -5.65 -13.00
N PHE A 23 18.58 -4.43 -13.11
CA PHE A 23 18.20 -3.32 -12.24
C PHE A 23 16.69 -3.04 -12.25
N LYS A 24 16.04 -2.95 -13.41
CA LYS A 24 14.61 -2.58 -13.48
C LYS A 24 13.73 -3.62 -12.81
N LYS A 25 13.98 -4.90 -13.07
CA LYS A 25 13.27 -6.02 -12.44
C LYS A 25 13.53 -6.07 -10.94
N LYS A 26 14.77 -5.89 -10.50
CA LYS A 26 15.14 -5.80 -9.08
C LYS A 26 14.41 -4.65 -8.38
N SER A 27 14.45 -3.45 -8.97
CA SER A 27 13.75 -2.27 -8.45
C SER A 27 12.24 -2.47 -8.39
N PHE A 28 11.65 -3.11 -9.41
CA PHE A 28 10.23 -3.45 -9.40
C PHE A 28 9.90 -4.37 -8.22
N PHE A 29 10.65 -5.46 -8.04
CA PHE A 29 10.38 -6.40 -6.94
C PHE A 29 10.68 -5.82 -5.57
N ALA A 30 11.66 -4.92 -5.44
CA ALA A 30 11.87 -4.16 -4.20
C ALA A 30 10.65 -3.28 -3.87
N GLY A 31 10.11 -2.56 -4.84
CA GLY A 31 8.86 -1.81 -4.66
C GLY A 31 7.67 -2.70 -4.33
N TYR A 32 7.56 -3.86 -4.98
CA TYR A 32 6.51 -4.84 -4.70
C TYR A 32 6.64 -5.44 -3.29
N TYR A 33 7.85 -5.78 -2.86
CA TYR A 33 8.13 -6.22 -1.50
C TYR A 33 7.71 -5.18 -0.45
N THR A 34 8.05 -3.91 -0.66
CA THR A 34 7.62 -2.81 0.21
C THR A 34 6.09 -2.66 0.24
N HIS A 35 5.42 -2.81 -0.91
CA HIS A 35 3.97 -2.81 -0.98
C HIS A 35 3.35 -3.94 -0.13
N LEU A 36 3.89 -5.16 -0.23
CA LEU A 36 3.42 -6.31 0.54
C LEU A 36 3.63 -6.14 2.05
N LEU A 37 4.78 -5.59 2.47
CA LEU A 37 5.01 -5.22 3.87
C LEU A 37 3.99 -4.19 4.35
N THR A 38 3.71 -3.17 3.53
CA THR A 38 2.72 -2.13 3.84
C THR A 38 1.33 -2.75 4.04
N ASP A 39 0.90 -3.65 3.14
CA ASP A 39 -0.39 -4.35 3.24
C ASP A 39 -0.48 -5.20 4.51
N ARG A 40 0.60 -5.89 4.88
CA ARG A 40 0.69 -6.70 6.12
C ARG A 40 0.56 -5.82 7.36
N LEU A 41 1.28 -4.71 7.39
CA LEU A 41 1.26 -3.75 8.51
C LEU A 41 -0.09 -3.05 8.61
N TYR A 42 -0.69 -2.66 7.50
CA TYR A 42 -2.03 -2.07 7.47
C TYR A 42 -3.07 -3.05 8.00
N SER A 43 -2.95 -4.34 7.63
CA SER A 43 -3.84 -5.36 8.17
C SER A 43 -3.73 -5.45 9.69
N ARG A 44 -2.52 -5.43 10.24
CA ARG A 44 -2.28 -5.57 11.69
C ARG A 44 -2.65 -4.33 12.50
N LEU A 45 -2.31 -3.15 11.99
CA LEU A 45 -2.40 -1.90 12.76
C LEU A 45 -3.74 -1.18 12.54
N ILE A 46 -4.41 -1.43 11.42
CA ILE A 46 -5.70 -0.79 11.10
C ILE A 46 -6.80 -1.83 10.98
N SER A 47 -6.67 -2.83 10.10
CA SER A 47 -7.82 -3.68 9.77
C SER A 47 -8.23 -4.64 10.89
N MET A 48 -7.27 -5.33 11.53
CA MET A 48 -7.54 -6.32 12.57
C MET A 48 -8.15 -5.69 13.84
N PRO A 49 -7.68 -4.54 14.35
CA PRO A 49 -8.33 -3.84 15.46
C PRO A 49 -9.81 -3.53 15.19
N ILE A 50 -10.14 -3.08 13.97
CA ILE A 50 -11.53 -2.84 13.57
C ILE A 50 -12.34 -4.14 13.60
N GLU A 51 -11.77 -5.26 13.15
CA GLU A 51 -12.45 -6.55 13.16
C GLU A 51 -12.62 -7.13 14.57
N GLU A 52 -11.66 -6.88 15.46
CA GLU A 52 -11.71 -7.27 16.87
C GLU A 52 -12.82 -6.51 17.61
N GLU A 53 -13.00 -5.22 17.32
CA GLU A 53 -13.99 -4.37 17.99
C GLU A 53 -15.40 -4.47 17.36
N PHE A 54 -15.49 -4.41 16.02
CA PHE A 54 -16.75 -4.27 15.30
C PHE A 54 -17.17 -5.51 14.51
N GLY A 55 -16.36 -6.57 14.55
CA GLY A 55 -16.57 -7.80 13.76
C GLY A 55 -16.00 -7.72 12.35
N LYS A 56 -15.99 -8.86 11.65
CA LYS A 56 -15.28 -9.08 10.38
C LYS A 56 -15.81 -8.27 9.19
N TYR A 57 -15.57 -6.96 9.18
CA TYR A 57 -16.09 -6.04 8.17
C TYR A 57 -15.67 -6.39 6.74
N ARG A 58 -14.52 -7.06 6.57
CA ARG A 58 -14.02 -7.48 5.25
C ARG A 58 -14.88 -8.57 4.60
N GLU A 59 -15.61 -9.35 5.39
CA GLU A 59 -16.53 -10.40 4.91
C GLU A 59 -17.91 -9.82 4.52
N HIS A 60 -18.20 -8.55 4.85
CA HIS A 60 -19.49 -7.91 4.64
C HIS A 60 -19.39 -6.67 3.72
N PRO A 61 -19.81 -6.74 2.44
CA PRO A 61 -19.59 -5.67 1.47
C PRO A 61 -20.12 -4.29 1.88
N GLY A 62 -21.32 -4.25 2.50
CA GLY A 62 -21.91 -3.01 3.01
C GLY A 62 -21.07 -2.37 4.10
N PHE A 63 -20.63 -3.17 5.08
CA PHE A 63 -19.78 -2.72 6.16
C PHE A 63 -18.37 -2.32 5.65
N SER A 64 -17.78 -3.12 4.77
CA SER A 64 -16.51 -2.77 4.12
C SER A 64 -16.53 -1.43 3.41
N LYS A 65 -17.65 -1.07 2.79
CA LYS A 65 -17.81 0.23 2.16
C LYS A 65 -17.83 1.38 3.18
N LEU A 66 -18.45 1.19 4.35
CA LEU A 66 -18.49 2.19 5.40
C LEU A 66 -17.09 2.45 5.97
N VAL A 67 -16.38 1.39 6.35
CA VAL A 67 -15.00 1.49 6.88
C VAL A 67 -14.07 2.15 5.86
N LYS A 68 -14.08 1.70 4.60
CA LYS A 68 -13.25 2.30 3.54
C LYS A 68 -13.57 3.76 3.27
N ARG A 69 -14.81 4.20 3.52
CA ARG A 69 -15.18 5.61 3.32
C ARG A 69 -14.42 6.52 4.28
N GLU A 70 -14.24 6.10 5.53
CA GLU A 70 -13.39 6.84 6.49
C GLU A 70 -11.94 6.89 6.04
N TRP A 71 -11.41 5.77 5.54
CA TRP A 71 -10.03 5.69 5.03
C TRP A 71 -9.82 6.64 3.87
N TYR A 72 -10.73 6.64 2.89
CA TYR A 72 -10.64 7.52 1.73
C TYR A 72 -10.82 8.99 2.14
N ASP A 73 -11.70 9.30 3.09
CA ASP A 73 -11.83 10.66 3.59
C ASP A 73 -10.56 11.15 4.29
N ALA A 74 -9.88 10.28 5.05
CA ALA A 74 -8.58 10.57 5.65
C ALA A 74 -7.52 10.88 4.57
N ASP A 75 -7.40 10.03 3.55
CA ASP A 75 -6.48 10.26 2.43
C ASP A 75 -6.80 11.59 1.71
N PHE A 76 -8.07 11.87 1.46
CA PHE A 76 -8.48 13.09 0.76
C PHE A 76 -8.23 14.35 1.59
N LYS A 77 -8.39 14.31 2.92
CA LYS A 77 -7.98 15.40 3.81
C LYS A 77 -6.48 15.63 3.71
N PHE A 78 -5.68 14.56 3.78
CA PHE A 78 -4.23 14.66 3.63
C PHE A 78 -3.84 15.33 2.31
N PHE A 79 -4.41 14.91 1.17
CA PHE A 79 -4.12 15.52 -0.14
C PHE A 79 -4.68 16.94 -0.32
N ALA A 80 -5.70 17.34 0.43
CA ALA A 80 -6.20 18.71 0.40
C ALA A 80 -5.25 19.69 1.13
N GLU A 81 -4.57 19.21 2.17
CA GLU A 81 -3.71 20.01 3.03
C GLU A 81 -2.22 19.90 2.67
N ASN A 82 -1.83 18.83 1.97
CA ASN A 82 -0.44 18.48 1.73
C ASN A 82 -0.16 18.16 0.26
N LYS A 83 1.09 18.32 -0.15
CA LYS A 83 1.62 17.76 -1.40
C LYS A 83 2.48 16.56 -1.08
N SER A 84 2.16 15.40 -1.66
CA SER A 84 3.01 14.20 -1.57
C SER A 84 3.96 14.14 -2.77
N PRO A 85 5.28 14.31 -2.57
CA PRO A 85 6.25 14.19 -3.67
C PRO A 85 6.15 12.82 -4.35
N ALA A 86 5.99 11.75 -3.57
CA ALA A 86 5.84 10.39 -4.09
C ALA A 86 4.61 10.25 -5.00
N PHE A 87 3.48 10.88 -4.64
CA PHE A 87 2.30 10.86 -5.51
C PHE A 87 2.46 11.77 -6.74
N GLU A 88 3.14 12.90 -6.62
CA GLU A 88 3.48 13.77 -7.77
C GLU A 88 4.34 13.03 -8.80
N ASP A 89 5.31 12.25 -8.35
CA ASP A 89 6.11 11.38 -9.22
C ASP A 89 5.28 10.22 -9.76
N PHE A 90 4.46 9.58 -8.92
CA PHE A 90 3.61 8.47 -9.31
C PHE A 90 2.72 8.79 -10.52
N LYS A 91 2.13 10.00 -10.53
CA LYS A 91 1.27 10.50 -11.62
C LYS A 91 1.98 10.63 -12.96
N ARG A 92 3.30 10.78 -12.98
CA ARG A 92 4.10 11.01 -14.19
C ARG A 92 4.53 9.72 -14.88
N TYR A 93 4.48 8.58 -14.18
CA TYR A 93 4.91 7.32 -14.76
C TYR A 93 4.00 6.86 -15.89
N ARG A 94 4.62 6.31 -16.92
CA ARG A 94 3.91 5.63 -18.00
C ARG A 94 3.31 4.33 -17.46
N ALA A 95 2.27 3.85 -18.14
CA ALA A 95 1.71 2.54 -17.82
C ALA A 95 2.82 1.47 -17.86
N PHE A 96 2.90 0.70 -16.78
CA PHE A 96 3.73 -0.49 -16.70
C PHE A 96 3.32 -1.49 -17.78
N LYS A 97 4.28 -1.97 -18.58
CA LYS A 97 4.06 -2.87 -19.72
C LYS A 97 4.78 -4.20 -19.56
N GLU A 98 5.68 -4.27 -18.61
CA GLU A 98 6.52 -5.41 -18.33
C GLU A 98 5.68 -6.55 -17.73
N ALA A 99 6.18 -7.77 -17.86
CA ALA A 99 5.53 -8.98 -17.35
C ALA A 99 6.40 -9.64 -16.27
N TYR A 100 6.91 -8.84 -15.32
CA TYR A 100 7.80 -9.38 -14.28
C TYR A 100 7.07 -10.36 -13.35
N PRO A 101 5.88 -10.04 -12.77
CA PRO A 101 5.17 -10.98 -11.92
C PRO A 101 4.20 -11.79 -12.78
N SER A 102 4.41 -13.10 -12.87
CA SER A 102 3.51 -14.03 -13.56
C SER A 102 2.12 -14.13 -12.91
N ILE A 103 1.99 -13.69 -11.66
CA ILE A 103 0.75 -13.70 -10.88
C ILE A 103 -0.30 -12.68 -11.37
N TYR A 104 0.13 -11.65 -12.09
CA TYR A 104 -0.77 -10.64 -12.65
C TYR A 104 -0.99 -10.89 -14.13
N LYS A 105 -2.24 -10.69 -14.58
CA LYS A 105 -2.51 -10.67 -16.03
C LYS A 105 -1.75 -9.49 -16.65
N HIS A 106 -1.34 -9.68 -17.90
CA HIS A 106 -0.62 -8.64 -18.64
C HIS A 106 -1.40 -7.31 -18.65
N GLY A 107 -0.72 -6.23 -18.28
CA GLY A 107 -1.29 -4.87 -18.24
C GLY A 107 -2.14 -4.52 -17.02
N GLU A 108 -2.39 -5.45 -16.08
CA GLU A 108 -3.21 -5.17 -14.88
C GLU A 108 -2.57 -4.11 -13.97
N ILE A 109 -1.25 -4.16 -13.77
CA ILE A 109 -0.53 -3.16 -12.99
C ILE A 109 -0.72 -1.77 -13.62
N GLY A 110 -0.56 -1.64 -14.94
CA GLY A 110 -0.78 -0.39 -15.65
C GLY A 110 -2.21 0.13 -15.54
N LYS A 111 -3.23 -0.75 -15.54
CA LYS A 111 -4.63 -0.37 -15.27
C LYS A 111 -4.80 0.16 -13.85
N GLN A 112 -4.22 -0.53 -12.86
CA GLN A 112 -4.32 -0.15 -11.46
C GLN A 112 -3.63 1.18 -11.17
N MET A 113 -2.45 1.44 -11.76
CA MET A 113 -1.77 2.74 -11.66
C MET A 113 -2.66 3.88 -12.16
N LYS A 114 -3.30 3.72 -13.33
CA LYS A 114 -4.25 4.71 -13.87
C LYS A 114 -5.46 4.91 -12.96
N TYR A 115 -5.98 3.82 -12.39
CA TYR A 115 -7.09 3.88 -11.46
C TYR A 115 -6.73 4.70 -10.23
N ILE A 116 -5.59 4.42 -9.59
CA ILE A 116 -5.12 5.13 -8.38
C ILE A 116 -4.97 6.63 -8.66
N VAL A 117 -4.30 6.99 -9.76
CA VAL A 117 -4.17 8.41 -10.15
C VAL A 117 -5.53 9.07 -10.31
N ARG A 118 -6.46 8.45 -11.05
CA ARG A 118 -7.81 8.99 -11.23
C ARG A 118 -8.60 9.05 -9.91
N PHE A 119 -8.40 8.07 -9.04
CA PHE A 119 -9.11 7.94 -7.78
C PHE A 119 -8.77 9.10 -6.85
N TYR A 120 -7.50 9.48 -6.72
CA TYR A 120 -7.06 10.55 -5.82
C TYR A 120 -6.99 11.94 -6.49
N LYS A 121 -6.84 12.01 -7.82
CA LYS A 121 -6.73 13.29 -8.53
C LYS A 121 -8.00 14.13 -8.34
N ASN A 122 -7.80 15.35 -7.83
CA ASN A 122 -8.85 16.36 -7.63
C ASN A 122 -9.99 15.92 -6.70
N LYS A 123 -9.76 14.91 -5.85
CA LYS A 123 -10.73 14.57 -4.81
C LYS A 123 -10.67 15.58 -3.67
N LYS A 124 -11.83 15.79 -3.08
CA LYS A 124 -12.00 16.61 -1.89
C LYS A 124 -12.54 15.73 -0.79
N PRO A 125 -12.15 15.97 0.47
CA PRO A 125 -12.73 15.27 1.59
C PRO A 125 -14.24 15.55 1.67
N GLU A 126 -14.99 14.52 2.03
CA GLU A 126 -16.41 14.55 2.35
C GLU A 126 -16.64 14.98 3.82
N ASN A 127 -15.59 14.96 4.66
CA ASN A 127 -15.64 15.24 6.10
C ASN A 127 -16.56 14.27 6.83
N VAL A 128 -16.38 12.98 6.58
CA VAL A 128 -17.16 11.94 7.24
C VAL A 128 -16.80 11.86 8.72
N ALA A 129 -17.77 11.45 9.54
CA ALA A 129 -17.53 11.10 10.93
C ALA A 129 -16.73 9.79 11.00
N PHE A 130 -15.79 9.73 11.94
CA PHE A 130 -14.89 8.61 12.17
C PHE A 130 -15.48 7.75 13.28
N ILE A 131 -16.03 6.58 12.90
CA ILE A 131 -16.70 5.61 13.77
C ILE A 131 -15.82 4.38 13.96
N TYR A 132 -15.19 3.90 12.89
CA TYR A 132 -14.41 2.66 12.89
C TYR A 132 -12.92 2.88 13.02
N THR A 133 -12.45 4.05 12.61
CA THR A 133 -11.05 4.47 12.69
C THR A 133 -10.98 5.84 13.33
N ASN A 134 -9.77 6.33 13.59
CA ASN A 134 -9.53 7.73 13.89
C ASN A 134 -8.22 8.23 13.24
N LYS A 135 -7.99 9.55 13.27
CA LYS A 135 -6.78 10.17 12.70
C LYS A 135 -5.49 9.65 13.33
N GLN A 136 -5.49 9.41 14.65
CA GLN A 136 -4.31 8.94 15.38
C GLN A 136 -3.92 7.53 14.94
N ASP A 137 -4.89 6.66 14.60
CA ASP A 137 -4.60 5.33 14.08
C ASP A 137 -3.82 5.41 12.75
N PHE A 138 -4.24 6.30 11.85
CA PHE A 138 -3.53 6.52 10.58
C PHE A 138 -2.15 7.14 10.77
N ASP A 139 -2.04 8.17 11.62
CA ASP A 139 -0.76 8.80 11.92
C ASP A 139 0.22 7.78 12.55
N HIS A 140 -0.27 6.95 13.48
CA HIS A 140 0.49 5.87 14.09
C HIS A 140 0.90 4.82 13.06
N PHE A 141 -0.02 4.40 12.18
CA PHE A 141 0.29 3.47 11.10
C PHE A 141 1.39 4.01 10.18
N VAL A 142 1.29 5.26 9.72
CA VAL A 142 2.30 5.86 8.83
C VAL A 142 3.66 5.91 9.51
N ALA A 143 3.72 6.37 10.77
CA ALA A 143 4.97 6.44 11.52
C ALA A 143 5.58 5.04 11.71
N LYS A 144 4.79 4.09 12.21
CA LYS A 144 5.29 2.75 12.55
C LYS A 144 5.62 1.91 11.31
N ALA A 145 4.81 2.01 10.27
CA ALA A 145 5.05 1.28 9.04
C ALA A 145 6.31 1.79 8.32
N SER A 146 6.52 3.11 8.29
CA SER A 146 7.72 3.69 7.69
C SER A 146 8.99 3.24 8.40
N GLU A 147 9.00 3.25 9.74
CA GLU A 147 10.10 2.75 10.56
C GLU A 147 10.42 1.28 10.22
N ILE A 148 9.43 0.39 10.31
CA ILE A 148 9.63 -1.06 10.08
C ILE A 148 10.08 -1.33 8.64
N ILE A 149 9.49 -0.65 7.66
CA ILE A 149 9.85 -0.83 6.25
C ILE A 149 11.31 -0.41 6.02
N LEU A 150 11.74 0.72 6.58
CA LEU A 150 13.12 1.19 6.46
C LEU A 150 14.09 0.19 7.11
N GLU A 151 13.79 -0.30 8.31
CA GLU A 151 14.58 -1.33 8.98
C GLU A 151 14.74 -2.60 8.13
N GLU A 152 13.65 -3.10 7.55
CA GLU A 152 13.69 -4.27 6.67
C GLU A 152 14.49 -4.00 5.38
N MET A 153 14.38 -2.79 4.81
CA MET A 153 15.16 -2.39 3.64
C MET A 153 16.66 -2.27 3.94
N HIS A 154 17.03 -1.84 5.16
CA HIS A 154 18.41 -1.81 5.63
C HIS A 154 18.96 -3.23 5.83
N LYS A 155 18.24 -4.06 6.57
CA LYS A 155 18.61 -5.46 6.87
C LYS A 155 18.85 -6.27 5.60
N ASN A 156 18.00 -6.07 4.60
CA ASN A 156 18.04 -6.81 3.33
C ASN A 156 18.91 -6.11 2.26
N GLY A 157 19.61 -5.02 2.61
CA GLY A 157 20.51 -4.29 1.71
C GLY A 157 19.83 -3.54 0.56
N MET A 158 18.49 -3.52 0.52
CA MET A 158 17.70 -2.89 -0.54
C MET A 158 17.76 -1.36 -0.51
N ILE A 159 18.16 -0.75 0.61
CA ILE A 159 18.30 0.72 0.72
C ILE A 159 19.23 1.29 -0.36
N LYS A 160 20.20 0.50 -0.84
CA LYS A 160 21.16 0.88 -1.90
C LYS A 160 20.51 1.04 -3.28
N LEU A 161 19.27 0.58 -3.48
CA LEU A 161 18.53 0.73 -4.74
C LEU A 161 17.87 2.11 -4.88
N PHE A 162 17.84 2.89 -3.79
CA PHE A 162 17.14 4.17 -3.70
C PHE A 162 18.07 5.37 -3.47
N ASN A 163 19.39 5.12 -3.47
CA ASN A 163 20.46 6.13 -3.43
C ASN A 163 21.09 6.26 -4.81
#